data_AF-A0A8D8KB76-F1
#
_entry.id   AF-A0A8D8KB76-F1
#
_cell.length_a   1.000
_cell.length_b   1.000
_cell.length_c   1.000
_cell.angle_alpha   90.00
_cell.angle_beta   90.00
_cell.angle_gamma   90.00
#
_symmetry.space_group_name_H-M   'P 1'
#
loop_
_entity.id
_entity.type
_entity.pdbx_description
1 polymer ?
#
loop_
_entity_poly.entity_id
_entity_poly.type
_entity_poly.pdbx_seq_one_letter_code
_entity_poly.pdbx_strand_id
1 'polypeptide(L)'
;MQAKLLRNAFLLNSPLLVDTFLLLSGFLFARLILIELDKRRGKVNFLVLYVLRYVRLTPAYVAIMALYATWLPRLGSGPLWDQRMLLEQSRCQSSWWQNVLYINNYVGTDRLCMFQSWYLATDTQLF
;
A
#
# COMPACT_ATOMS: atom_id res chain seq x y z
N MET A 1 -25.91 -23.41 -8.97
CA MET A 1 -24.44 -23.65 -8.89
C MET A 1 -23.63 -22.59 -9.65
N GLN A 2 -24.01 -22.22 -10.89
CA GLN A 2 -23.35 -21.17 -11.68
C GLN A 2 -23.29 -19.77 -11.03
N ALA A 3 -24.33 -19.35 -10.29
CA ALA A 3 -24.33 -18.05 -9.60
C ALA A 3 -23.27 -17.94 -8.47
N LYS A 4 -22.89 -19.07 -7.83
CA LYS A 4 -21.78 -19.09 -6.86
C LYS A 4 -20.42 -19.00 -7.57
N LEU A 5 -20.30 -19.56 -8.77
CA LEU A 5 -19.08 -19.47 -9.60
C LEU A 5 -18.83 -18.04 -10.10
N LEU A 6 -19.88 -17.37 -10.60
CA LEU A 6 -19.83 -15.96 -11.00
C LEU A 6 -19.52 -15.03 -9.83
N ARG A 7 -20.08 -15.30 -8.63
CA ARG A 7 -19.77 -14.52 -7.43
C ARG A 7 -18.32 -14.68 -6.97
N ASN A 8 -17.76 -15.88 -7.13
CA ASN A 8 -16.35 -16.14 -6.82
C ASN A 8 -15.40 -15.63 -7.92
N ALA A 9 -15.88 -15.42 -9.15
CA ALA A 9 -15.08 -14.88 -10.24
C ALA A 9 -14.54 -13.48 -9.92
N PHE A 10 -15.31 -12.62 -9.26
CA PHE A 10 -14.83 -11.30 -8.84
C PHE A 10 -13.65 -11.40 -7.84
N LEU A 11 -13.76 -12.32 -6.87
CA LEU A 11 -12.70 -12.58 -5.89
C LEU A 11 -11.45 -13.21 -6.54
N LEU A 12 -11.65 -14.07 -7.54
CA LEU A 12 -10.56 -14.71 -8.29
C LEU A 12 -9.83 -13.76 -9.25
N ASN A 13 -10.50 -12.72 -9.75
CA ASN A 13 -9.93 -11.72 -10.65
C ASN A 13 -9.35 -10.48 -9.93
N SER A 14 -9.46 -10.41 -8.61
CA SER A 14 -8.88 -9.32 -7.80
C SER A 14 -7.37 -9.07 -8.05
N PRO A 15 -6.49 -10.08 -8.26
CA PRO A 15 -5.09 -9.83 -8.61
C PRO A 15 -4.89 -9.14 -9.97
N LEU A 16 -5.73 -9.42 -10.98
CA LEU A 16 -5.65 -8.74 -12.29
C LEU A 16 -5.84 -7.23 -12.15
N LEU A 17 -6.73 -6.83 -11.25
CA LEU A 17 -6.99 -5.42 -10.98
C LEU A 17 -5.76 -4.75 -10.36
N VAL A 18 -5.05 -5.42 -9.45
CA VAL A 18 -3.80 -4.91 -8.89
C VAL A 18 -2.69 -4.81 -9.95
N ASP A 19 -2.57 -5.80 -10.83
CA ASP A 19 -1.57 -5.80 -11.91
C ASP A 19 -1.79 -4.64 -12.87
N THR A 20 -3.04 -4.35 -13.24
CA THR A 20 -3.34 -3.17 -14.08
C THR A 20 -2.96 -1.86 -13.41
N PHE A 21 -3.22 -1.70 -12.10
CA PHE A 21 -2.80 -0.49 -11.38
C PHE A 21 -1.28 -0.37 -11.30
N LEU A 22 -0.55 -1.47 -11.05
CA LEU A 22 0.91 -1.47 -11.07
C LEU A 22 1.46 -1.10 -12.45
N LEU A 23 0.87 -1.63 -13.52
CA LEU A 23 1.25 -1.29 -14.89
C LEU A 23 1.07 0.20 -15.19
N LEU A 24 -0.07 0.78 -14.77
CA LEU A 24 -0.34 2.21 -14.93
C LEU A 24 0.62 3.09 -14.12
N SER A 25 0.90 2.72 -12.87
CA SER A 25 1.92 3.38 -12.04
C SER A 25 3.29 3.36 -12.71
N GLY A 26 3.72 2.20 -13.21
CA GLY A 26 5.00 2.03 -13.88
C GLY A 26 5.12 2.83 -15.19
N PHE A 27 4.06 2.82 -16.00
CA PHE A 27 4.01 3.62 -17.23
C PHE A 27 4.12 5.12 -16.95
N LEU A 28 3.37 5.61 -15.95
CA LEU A 28 3.42 7.01 -15.53
C LEU A 28 4.82 7.38 -15.02
N PHE A 29 5.42 6.53 -14.19
CA PHE A 29 6.75 6.73 -13.63
C PHE A 29 7.83 6.79 -14.73
N ALA A 30 7.81 5.86 -15.68
CA ALA A 30 8.72 5.86 -16.82
C ALA A 30 8.59 7.16 -17.65
N ARG A 31 7.36 7.61 -17.90
CA ARG A 31 7.11 8.87 -18.61
C ARG A 31 7.64 10.08 -17.85
N LEU A 32 7.48 10.13 -16.53
CA LEU A 32 8.01 11.22 -15.69
C LEU A 32 9.54 11.25 -15.71
N ILE A 33 10.20 10.09 -15.65
CA ILE A 33 11.66 9.98 -15.79
C ILE A 33 12.12 10.52 -17.14
N LEU A 34 11.47 10.14 -18.24
CA LEU A 34 11.82 10.61 -19.59
C LEU A 34 11.70 12.13 -19.72
N ILE A 35 10.63 12.72 -19.17
CA ILE A 35 10.44 14.18 -19.15
C ILE A 35 11.55 14.86 -18.32
N GLU A 36 11.93 14.30 -17.18
CA GLU A 36 12.97 14.88 -16.33
C GLU A 36 14.37 14.75 -16.95
N LEU A 37 14.65 13.65 -17.64
CA LEU A 37 15.87 13.43 -18.41
C LEU A 37 16.03 14.46 -19.52
N ASP A 38 14.95 14.73 -20.27
CA ASP A 38 14.92 15.72 -21.35
C ASP A 38 15.15 17.14 -20.81
N LYS A 39 14.43 17.51 -19.73
CA LYS A 39 14.59 18.82 -19.07
C LYS A 39 15.99 19.04 -18.48
N ARG A 40 16.63 18.01 -17.93
CA ARG A 40 17.92 18.12 -17.24
C ARG A 40 19.13 17.71 -18.08
N ARG A 41 18.99 17.56 -19.40
CA ARG A 41 20.07 17.15 -20.32
C ARG A 41 20.84 15.92 -19.79
N GLY A 42 20.11 14.90 -19.33
CA GLY A 42 20.68 13.62 -18.89
C GLY A 42 21.16 13.55 -17.43
N LYS A 43 21.06 14.62 -16.62
CA LYS A 43 21.42 14.58 -15.19
C LYS A 43 20.19 14.43 -14.30
N VAL A 44 19.86 13.20 -13.92
CA VAL A 44 18.78 12.91 -12.98
C VAL A 44 19.34 12.32 -11.69
N ASN A 45 19.02 12.94 -10.55
CA ASN A 45 19.32 12.36 -9.25
C ASN A 45 18.12 11.52 -8.80
N PHE A 46 18.21 10.21 -9.02
CA PHE A 46 17.18 9.24 -8.62
C PHE A 46 16.83 9.35 -7.13
N LEU A 47 17.82 9.66 -6.29
CA LEU A 47 17.62 9.77 -4.85
C LEU A 47 16.74 10.97 -4.48
N VAL A 48 16.87 12.09 -5.18
CA VAL A 48 16.01 13.26 -4.98
C VAL A 48 14.58 12.97 -5.42
N LEU A 49 14.40 12.32 -6.57
CA LEU A 49 13.07 11.92 -7.04
C LEU A 49 12.38 10.96 -6.06
N TYR A 50 13.13 9.97 -5.55
CA TYR A 50 12.64 9.01 -4.57
C TYR A 50 12.26 9.69 -3.25
N VAL A 51 13.12 10.57 -2.72
CA VAL A 51 12.85 11.29 -1.46
C VAL A 51 11.64 12.21 -1.59
N LEU A 52 11.50 12.95 -2.69
CA LEU A 52 10.33 13.80 -2.93
C LEU A 52 9.04 12.98 -2.99
N ARG A 53 9.08 11.80 -3.60
CA ARG A 53 7.95 10.86 -3.63
C ARG A 53 7.62 10.35 -2.23
N TYR A 54 8.63 9.92 -1.48
CA TYR A 54 8.49 9.42 -0.11
C TYR A 54 7.84 10.49 0.79
N VAL A 55 8.39 11.71 0.82
CA VAL A 55 7.86 12.81 1.65
C VAL A 55 6.44 13.20 1.26
N ARG A 56 6.03 13.02 -0.01
CA ARG A 56 4.64 13.28 -0.44
C ARG A 56 3.65 12.21 0.02
N LEU A 57 4.03 10.93 -0.06
CA LEU A 57 3.13 9.80 0.18
C LEU A 57 3.07 9.38 1.66
N THR A 58 4.23 9.37 2.33
CA THR A 58 4.38 8.86 3.70
C THR A 58 3.53 9.59 4.73
N PRO A 59 3.34 10.92 4.72
CA PRO A 59 2.52 11.61 5.72
C PRO A 59 1.07 11.14 5.72
N ALA A 60 0.48 11.00 4.54
CA ALA A 60 -0.89 10.48 4.39
C ALA A 60 -0.97 9.02 4.85
N TYR A 61 0.03 8.21 4.48
CA TYR A 61 0.06 6.80 4.87
C TYR A 61 0.19 6.61 6.39
N VAL A 62 1.07 7.39 7.05
CA VAL A 62 1.23 7.39 8.50
C VAL A 62 -0.04 7.87 9.21
N ALA A 63 -0.73 8.88 8.67
CA ALA A 63 -2.00 9.35 9.24
C ALA A 63 -3.06 8.24 9.23
N ILE A 64 -3.22 7.51 8.11
CA ILE A 64 -4.14 6.37 8.04
C ILE A 64 -3.71 5.25 9.00
N MET A 65 -2.41 4.94 9.06
CA MET A 65 -1.88 3.94 9.98
C MET A 65 -2.18 4.29 11.46
N ALA A 66 -2.03 5.56 11.83
CA ALA A 66 -2.36 6.05 13.16
C ALA A 66 -3.87 5.93 13.45
N LEU A 67 -4.73 6.20 12.47
CA LEU A 67 -6.18 5.99 12.60
C LEU A 67 -6.52 4.52 12.83
N TYR A 68 -5.88 3.59 12.09
CA TYR A 68 -6.03 2.14 12.31
C TYR A 68 -5.58 1.72 13.71
N ALA A 69 -4.47 2.29 14.20
CA ALA A 69 -3.92 1.95 15.50
C ALA A 69 -4.70 2.53 16.69
N THR A 70 -5.53 3.58 16.51
CA THR A 70 -6.11 4.33 17.65
C THR A 70 -7.63 4.50 17.60
N TRP A 71 -8.19 4.90 16.45
CA TRP A 71 -9.58 5.35 16.33
C TRP A 71 -10.48 4.29 15.71
N LEU A 72 -9.95 3.49 14.78
CA LEU A 72 -10.72 2.51 14.03
C LEU A 72 -11.49 1.50 14.89
N PRO A 73 -10.91 0.93 15.97
CA PRO A 73 -11.66 0.02 16.84
C PRO A 73 -12.87 0.68 17.52
N ARG A 74 -12.84 2.00 17.74
CA ARG A 74 -13.90 2.76 18.42
C ARG A 74 -15.00 3.29 17.49
N LEU A 75 -14.76 3.27 16.18
CA LEU A 75 -15.67 3.86 15.18
C LEU A 75 -16.81 2.93 14.75
N GLY A 76 -16.75 1.65 15.09
CA GLY A 76 -17.77 0.67 14.75
C GLY A 76 -18.20 -0.16 15.95
N SER A 77 -19.37 -0.76 15.84
CA SER A 77 -19.91 -1.70 16.82
C SER A 77 -20.49 -2.90 16.07
N GLY A 78 -19.97 -4.10 16.35
CA GLY A 78 -20.47 -5.32 15.74
C GLY A 78 -19.77 -6.58 16.28
N PRO A 79 -20.44 -7.75 16.25
CA PRO A 79 -19.94 -8.97 16.89
C PRO A 79 -18.62 -9.50 16.28
N LEU A 80 -18.36 -9.21 15.01
CA LEU A 80 -17.08 -9.52 14.34
C LEU A 80 -16.12 -8.33 14.29
N TRP A 81 -16.62 -7.12 14.57
CA TRP A 81 -15.84 -5.88 14.47
C TRP A 81 -14.77 -5.84 15.54
N ASP A 82 -15.15 -6.08 16.80
CA ASP A 82 -14.24 -6.00 17.93
C ASP A 82 -13.10 -7.01 17.76
N GLN A 83 -13.41 -8.28 17.47
CA GLN A 83 -12.39 -9.31 17.31
C GLN A 83 -11.40 -9.01 16.17
N ARG A 84 -11.89 -8.49 15.03
CA ARG A 84 -11.04 -8.18 13.87
C ARG A 84 -10.23 -6.91 14.09
N MET A 85 -10.86 -5.84 14.56
CA MET A 85 -10.20 -4.55 14.72
C MET A 85 -9.19 -4.53 15.86
N LEU A 86 -9.45 -5.24 16.98
CA LEU A 86 -8.46 -5.40 18.05
C LEU A 86 -7.22 -6.19 17.57
N LEU A 87 -7.42 -7.22 16.73
CA LEU A 87 -6.32 -7.96 16.15
C LEU A 87 -5.48 -7.09 15.21
N GLU A 88 -6.12 -6.38 14.27
CA GLU A 88 -5.43 -5.48 13.34
C GLU A 88 -4.74 -4.33 14.09
N GLN A 89 -5.37 -3.78 15.14
CA GLN A 89 -4.74 -2.77 16.01
C GLN A 89 -3.46 -3.30 16.66
N SER A 90 -3.48 -4.51 17.23
CA SER A 90 -2.29 -5.10 17.86
C SER A 90 -1.15 -5.32 16.86
N ARG A 91 -1.48 -5.78 15.64
CA ARG A 91 -0.52 -5.97 14.54
C ARG A 91 0.07 -4.65 14.06
N CYS A 92 -0.77 -3.61 13.92
CA CYS A 92 -0.30 -2.27 13.60
C CYS A 92 0.66 -1.73 14.65
N GLN A 93 0.35 -1.89 15.94
CA GLN A 93 1.22 -1.42 17.02
C GLN A 93 2.57 -2.17 17.08
N SER A 94 2.64 -3.43 16.66
CA SER A 94 3.92 -4.16 16.58
C SER A 94 4.71 -3.88 15.31
N SER A 95 4.02 -3.70 14.18
CA SER A 95 4.62 -3.69 12.83
C SER A 95 4.57 -2.32 12.14
N TRP A 96 4.19 -1.24 12.82
CA TRP A 96 4.08 0.12 12.24
C TRP A 96 5.38 0.55 11.55
N TRP A 97 6.54 0.28 12.17
CA TRP A 97 7.84 0.68 11.64
C TRP A 97 8.16 0.01 10.30
N GLN A 98 7.73 -1.24 10.11
CA GLN A 98 7.90 -1.98 8.85
C GLN A 98 7.07 -1.35 7.73
N ASN A 99 5.88 -0.85 8.08
CA ASN A 99 5.00 -0.17 7.14
C ASN A 99 5.58 1.20 6.75
N VAL A 100 6.10 1.99 7.70
CA VAL A 100 6.73 3.30 7.42
C VAL A 100 7.94 3.16 6.49
N LEU A 101 8.71 2.08 6.63
CA LEU A 101 9.85 1.77 5.77
C LEU A 101 9.46 1.05 4.46
N TYR A 102 8.18 0.75 4.24
CA TYR A 102 7.69 -0.02 3.09
C TYR A 102 8.36 -1.40 2.93
N ILE A 103 8.73 -2.08 4.02
CA ILE A 103 9.37 -3.41 4.03
C ILE A 103 8.44 -4.53 4.53
N ASN A 104 7.17 -4.22 4.76
CA ASN A 104 6.13 -5.14 5.20
C ASN A 104 5.88 -6.32 4.24
N ASN A 105 6.36 -6.25 3.00
CA ASN A 105 6.33 -7.36 2.04
C ASN A 105 7.43 -8.41 2.26
N TYR A 106 8.53 -8.04 2.95
CA TYR A 106 9.68 -8.92 3.17
C TYR A 106 9.77 -9.39 4.61
N VAL A 107 9.38 -8.55 5.56
CA VAL A 107 9.49 -8.81 7.00
C VAL A 107 8.10 -8.87 7.60
N GLY A 108 7.80 -9.94 8.35
CA GLY A 108 6.55 -10.05 9.11
C GLY A 108 5.29 -10.11 8.24
N THR A 109 5.34 -10.84 7.11
CA THR A 109 4.21 -11.00 6.17
C THR A 109 2.97 -11.65 6.81
N ASP A 110 3.15 -12.34 7.93
CA ASP A 110 2.08 -12.90 8.76
C ASP A 110 1.36 -11.85 9.64
N ARG A 111 1.98 -10.66 9.84
CA ARG A 111 1.51 -9.60 10.74
C ARG A 111 1.43 -8.25 10.04
N LEU A 112 0.78 -8.24 8.87
CA LEU A 112 0.44 -7.02 8.16
C LEU A 112 -0.49 -6.14 9.02
N CYS A 113 -0.19 -4.85 9.11
CA CYS A 113 -1.00 -3.87 9.82
C CYS A 113 -2.30 -3.56 9.07
N MET A 114 -2.22 -3.48 7.75
CA MET A 114 -3.35 -3.20 6.87
C MET A 114 -3.23 -4.08 5.64
N PHE A 115 -4.32 -4.69 5.18
CA PHE A 115 -4.26 -5.50 3.96
C PHE A 115 -3.75 -4.67 2.78
N GLN A 116 -4.28 -3.48 2.54
CA GLN A 116 -3.82 -2.60 1.45
C GLN A 116 -2.35 -2.13 1.55
N SER A 117 -1.67 -2.30 2.69
CA SER A 117 -0.28 -1.86 2.86
C SER A 117 0.71 -2.56 1.94
N TRP A 118 0.44 -3.81 1.56
CA TRP A 118 1.34 -4.59 0.71
C TRP A 118 1.47 -3.96 -0.67
N TYR A 119 0.35 -3.48 -1.23
CA TYR A 119 0.33 -2.84 -2.54
C TYR A 119 1.15 -1.55 -2.53
N LEU A 120 0.99 -0.73 -1.49
CA LEU A 120 1.71 0.54 -1.38
C LEU A 120 3.22 0.31 -1.26
N ALA A 121 3.63 -0.71 -0.51
CA ALA A 121 5.02 -1.11 -0.41
C ALA A 121 5.58 -1.60 -1.76
N THR A 122 4.85 -2.43 -2.48
CA THR A 122 5.24 -2.88 -3.82
C THR A 122 5.38 -1.71 -4.78
N ASP A 123 4.45 -0.76 -4.79
CA ASP A 123 4.49 0.42 -5.67
C ASP A 123 5.72 1.29 -5.42
N THR A 124 6.08 1.53 -4.14
CA THR A 124 7.31 2.28 -3.78
C THR A 124 8.62 1.53 -3.99
N GLN A 125 8.58 0.20 -4.09
CA GLN A 125 9.76 -0.63 -4.33
C GLN A 125 10.06 -0.77 -5.83
N LEU A 126 9.02 -0.91 -6.65
CA LEU A 126 9.14 -1.10 -8.10
C LEU A 126 9.33 0.20 -8.88
N PHE A 127 8.72 1.28 -8.41
CA PHE A 127 8.68 2.58 -9.09
C PHE A 127 9.10 3.68 -8.11
#